data_AF-G0LI39-F1
#
_entry.id   AF-G0LI39-F1
#
_cell.length_a   1.000
_cell.length_b   1.000
_cell.length_c   1.000
_cell.angle_alpha   90.00
_cell.angle_beta   90.00
_cell.angle_gamma   90.00
#
_symmetry.space_group_name_H-M   'P 1'
#
loop_
_entity.id
_entity.type
_entity.pdbx_description
1 polymer ?
#
loop_
_entity_poly.entity_id
_entity_poly.type
_entity_poly.pdbx_seq_one_letter_code
_entity_poly.pdbx_strand_id
1 'polypeptide(L)'
;MGVKIKESAISDTEFERMQQFVYDYLAASVEGDEDGGRMRWYPWHSAEYRFNHIQNVIEIATTIADREGAAIDVVRVSALFHDISKLEANQEVHAEEGARVTREYLQTCDNLPQSFIDEVCQSVAEHSYQGPLSDTSLETQSLIEADILDKIGANGTVLILLRMGYESRTHTDAAEMVDRVLERGRNAKERVVSDTAESIAYQRLKRVKWFREWLESEVPAMSMGANVEFTPDPTKADAHTTHGDIDSDISVATGTDTDSTDTNEDTDTNPDTNNTNPVDTHISDG
;
A
#
# COMPACT_ATOMS: atom_id res chain seq x y z
N MET A 1 -17.63 11.84 34.92
CA MET A 1 -18.67 11.78 33.88
C MET A 1 -18.60 10.40 33.26
N GLY A 2 -19.73 9.67 33.18
CA GLY A 2 -19.72 8.29 32.70
C GLY A 2 -19.44 8.24 31.20
N VAL A 3 -18.38 7.53 30.81
CA VAL A 3 -18.14 7.16 29.41
C VAL A 3 -19.30 6.24 29.01
N LYS A 4 -20.18 6.73 28.13
CA LYS A 4 -21.15 5.86 27.46
C LYS A 4 -20.34 4.98 26.51
N ILE A 5 -20.09 3.74 26.90
CA ILE A 5 -19.64 2.72 25.96
C ILE A 5 -20.79 2.58 24.95
N LYS A 6 -20.62 3.12 23.74
CA LYS A 6 -21.51 2.77 22.63
C LYS A 6 -21.29 1.27 22.42
N GLU A 7 -22.35 0.48 22.59
CA GLU A 7 -22.30 -0.93 22.18
C GLU A 7 -21.97 -0.98 20.69
N SER A 8 -20.99 -1.83 20.32
CA SER A 8 -20.58 -2.04 18.93
C SER A 8 -21.79 -2.45 18.09
N ALA A 9 -21.98 -1.83 16.94
CA ALA A 9 -23.01 -2.20 15.98
C ALA A 9 -22.72 -3.54 15.30
N ILE A 10 -21.46 -4.00 15.34
CA ILE A 10 -20.99 -5.25 14.75
C ILE A 10 -20.52 -6.19 15.86
N SER A 11 -21.09 -7.40 15.94
CA SER A 11 -20.60 -8.42 16.87
C SER A 11 -19.25 -8.99 16.40
N ASP A 12 -18.48 -9.55 17.33
CA ASP A 12 -17.18 -10.17 17.00
C ASP A 12 -17.33 -11.28 15.94
N THR A 13 -18.39 -12.09 16.04
CA THR A 13 -18.67 -13.15 15.05
C THR A 13 -19.03 -12.59 13.67
N GLU A 14 -19.72 -11.46 13.59
CA GLU A 14 -19.99 -10.80 12.30
C GLU A 14 -18.70 -10.22 11.71
N PHE A 15 -17.85 -9.62 12.54
CA PHE A 15 -16.57 -9.09 12.11
C PHE A 15 -15.61 -10.20 11.63
N GLU A 16 -15.58 -11.36 12.30
CA GLU A 16 -14.83 -12.54 11.86
C GLU A 16 -15.30 -13.06 10.49
N ARG A 17 -16.62 -13.04 10.23
CA ARG A 17 -17.18 -13.40 8.91
C ARG A 17 -16.77 -12.41 7.83
N MET A 18 -16.74 -11.12 8.14
CA MET A 18 -16.22 -10.10 7.23
C MET A 18 -14.74 -10.35 6.93
N GLN A 19 -13.94 -10.64 7.96
CA GLN A 19 -12.52 -10.94 7.81
C GLN A 19 -12.28 -12.14 6.89
N GLN A 20 -13.04 -13.22 7.08
CA GLN A 20 -12.96 -14.40 6.23
C GLN A 20 -13.33 -14.07 4.78
N PHE A 21 -14.40 -13.30 4.57
CA PHE A 21 -14.80 -12.86 3.23
C PHE A 21 -13.68 -12.06 2.53
N VAL A 22 -13.08 -11.08 3.21
CA VAL A 22 -11.98 -10.29 2.64
C VAL A 22 -10.78 -11.17 2.30
N TYR A 23 -10.41 -12.11 3.17
CA TYR A 23 -9.31 -13.02 2.89
C TYR A 23 -9.60 -13.91 1.67
N ASP A 24 -10.78 -14.52 1.61
CA ASP A 24 -11.20 -15.39 0.50
C ASP A 24 -11.24 -14.61 -0.83
N TYR A 25 -11.69 -13.36 -0.78
CA TYR A 25 -11.71 -12.47 -1.94
C TYR A 25 -10.29 -12.20 -2.46
N LEU A 26 -9.38 -11.78 -1.57
CA LEU A 26 -7.97 -11.54 -1.92
C LEU A 26 -7.30 -12.81 -2.48
N ALA A 27 -7.57 -13.97 -1.90
CA ALA A 27 -7.03 -15.24 -2.37
C ALA A 27 -7.53 -15.57 -3.79
N ALA A 28 -8.82 -15.41 -4.05
CA ALA A 28 -9.41 -15.62 -5.37
C ALA A 28 -8.84 -14.65 -6.43
N SER A 29 -8.60 -13.39 -6.08
CA SER A 29 -8.00 -12.41 -6.99
C SER A 29 -6.57 -12.79 -7.43
N VAL A 30 -5.80 -13.46 -6.56
CA VAL A 30 -4.45 -13.96 -6.91
C VAL A 30 -4.51 -15.20 -7.79
N GLU A 31 -5.44 -16.12 -7.53
CA GLU A 31 -5.59 -17.36 -8.32
C GLU A 31 -6.03 -17.08 -9.76
N GLY A 32 -6.76 -15.98 -9.99
CA GLY A 32 -7.19 -15.54 -11.31
C GLY A 32 -6.10 -14.91 -12.19
N ASP A 33 -4.93 -14.57 -11.62
CA ASP A 33 -3.81 -13.95 -12.34
C ASP A 33 -2.79 -15.00 -12.80
N GLU A 34 -3.00 -15.54 -14.01
CA GLU A 34 -2.12 -16.56 -14.60
C GLU A 34 -0.72 -16.02 -15.00
N ASP A 35 -0.56 -14.69 -15.12
CA ASP A 35 0.62 -14.04 -15.72
C ASP A 35 1.30 -13.02 -14.78
N GLY A 36 1.09 -13.10 -13.46
CA GLY A 36 1.62 -12.18 -12.43
C GLY A 36 3.15 -11.93 -12.46
N GLY A 37 3.86 -12.55 -13.42
CA GLY A 37 5.12 -12.07 -13.95
C GLY A 37 6.22 -12.14 -12.92
N ARG A 38 7.18 -11.21 -13.01
CA ARG A 38 8.20 -11.06 -11.96
C ARG A 38 7.61 -10.57 -10.63
N MET A 39 6.39 -10.03 -10.64
CA MET A 39 5.68 -9.48 -9.48
C MET A 39 5.10 -10.56 -8.55
N ARG A 40 4.76 -11.75 -9.05
CA ARG A 40 4.21 -12.86 -8.24
C ARG A 40 5.10 -13.30 -7.08
N TRP A 41 6.41 -13.07 -7.19
CA TRP A 41 7.40 -13.42 -6.16
C TRP A 41 7.59 -12.32 -5.11
N TYR A 42 6.98 -11.15 -5.32
CA TYR A 42 7.00 -10.11 -4.31
C TYR A 42 6.02 -10.45 -3.19
N PRO A 43 6.43 -10.34 -1.91
CA PRO A 43 5.52 -10.54 -0.78
C PRO A 43 4.21 -9.76 -0.92
N TRP A 44 4.28 -8.55 -1.50
CA TRP A 44 3.18 -7.61 -1.71
C TRP A 44 2.05 -8.10 -2.63
N HIS A 45 2.30 -9.15 -3.41
CA HIS A 45 1.34 -9.74 -4.35
C HIS A 45 0.59 -10.94 -3.76
N SER A 46 0.86 -11.31 -2.51
CA SER A 46 0.15 -12.41 -1.84
C SER A 46 -1.06 -11.91 -1.07
N ALA A 47 -2.12 -12.72 -1.08
CA ALA A 47 -3.30 -12.51 -0.23
C ALA A 47 -2.93 -12.46 1.26
N GLU A 48 -2.01 -13.31 1.70
CA GLU A 48 -1.54 -13.36 3.08
C GLU A 48 -0.87 -12.05 3.51
N TYR A 49 0.03 -11.50 2.69
CA TYR A 49 0.63 -10.19 2.98
C TYR A 49 -0.42 -9.09 3.05
N ARG A 50 -1.33 -9.02 2.06
CA ARG A 50 -2.36 -7.98 2.00
C ARG A 50 -3.29 -8.04 3.19
N PHE A 51 -3.72 -9.24 3.57
CA PHE A 51 -4.57 -9.44 4.73
C PHE A 51 -3.85 -9.07 6.04
N ASN A 52 -2.58 -9.43 6.20
CA ASN A 52 -1.79 -9.01 7.37
C ASN A 52 -1.61 -7.49 7.44
N HIS A 53 -1.38 -6.84 6.29
CA HIS A 53 -1.39 -5.38 6.20
C HIS A 53 -2.74 -4.79 6.65
N ILE A 54 -3.85 -5.33 6.14
CA ILE A 54 -5.20 -4.92 6.56
C ILE A 54 -5.40 -5.08 8.07
N GLN A 55 -4.97 -6.20 8.67
CA GLN A 55 -5.07 -6.41 10.12
C GLN A 55 -4.28 -5.35 10.92
N ASN A 56 -3.06 -5.01 10.48
CA ASN A 56 -2.29 -3.94 11.10
C ASN A 56 -3.01 -2.58 10.99
N VAL A 57 -3.57 -2.28 9.81
CA VAL A 57 -4.32 -1.03 9.59
C VAL A 57 -5.55 -0.96 10.48
N ILE A 58 -6.31 -2.07 10.65
CA ILE A 58 -7.44 -2.13 11.57
C ILE A 58 -7.00 -1.75 13.00
N GLU A 59 -5.90 -2.32 13.52
CA GLU A 59 -5.43 -2.04 14.88
C GLU A 59 -5.02 -0.56 15.06
N ILE A 60 -4.25 -0.03 14.11
CA ILE A 60 -3.79 1.36 14.15
C ILE A 60 -4.96 2.33 14.02
N ALA A 61 -5.84 2.10 13.03
CA ALA A 61 -7.00 2.94 12.76
C ALA A 61 -7.98 2.95 13.94
N THR A 62 -8.21 1.78 14.56
CA THR A 62 -9.04 1.68 15.78
C THR A 62 -8.46 2.50 16.93
N THR A 63 -7.13 2.46 17.10
CA THR A 63 -6.44 3.25 18.15
C THR A 63 -6.56 4.75 17.90
N ILE A 64 -6.44 5.19 16.63
CA ILE A 64 -6.64 6.59 16.24
C ILE A 64 -8.11 6.97 16.49
N ALA A 65 -9.06 6.20 15.97
CA ALA A 65 -10.49 6.45 16.11
C ALA A 65 -10.95 6.61 17.56
N ASP A 66 -10.49 5.72 18.46
CA ASP A 66 -10.81 5.77 19.89
C ASP A 66 -10.34 7.08 20.55
N ARG A 67 -9.15 7.56 20.18
CA ARG A 67 -8.54 8.76 20.78
C ARG A 67 -9.04 10.07 20.16
N GLU A 68 -9.28 10.06 18.86
CA GLU A 68 -9.74 11.23 18.10
C GLU A 68 -11.27 11.35 18.09
N GLY A 69 -11.99 10.34 18.57
CA GLY A 69 -13.45 10.35 18.72
C GLY A 69 -14.23 10.00 17.46
N ALA A 70 -13.60 9.32 16.50
CA ALA A 70 -14.27 8.80 15.31
C ALA A 70 -15.17 7.60 15.64
N ALA A 71 -16.11 7.28 14.75
CA ALA A 71 -16.95 6.09 14.87
C ALA A 71 -16.12 4.81 14.65
N ILE A 72 -15.72 4.17 15.76
CA ILE A 72 -14.84 2.99 15.76
C ILE A 72 -15.32 1.89 14.80
N ASP A 73 -16.61 1.56 14.78
CA ASP A 73 -17.11 0.46 13.93
C ASP A 73 -17.02 0.81 12.44
N VAL A 74 -17.27 2.07 12.07
CA VAL A 74 -17.10 2.54 10.69
C VAL A 74 -15.63 2.42 10.30
N VAL A 75 -14.72 2.88 11.16
CA VAL A 75 -13.27 2.81 10.91
C VAL A 75 -12.79 1.36 10.78
N ARG A 76 -13.20 0.48 11.69
CA ARG A 76 -12.80 -0.94 11.68
C ARG A 76 -13.25 -1.65 10.42
N VAL A 77 -14.51 -1.48 10.01
CA VAL A 77 -15.03 -2.10 8.80
C VAL A 77 -14.41 -1.45 7.56
N SER A 78 -14.26 -0.14 7.52
CA SER A 78 -13.60 0.54 6.38
C SER A 78 -12.15 0.08 6.21
N ALA A 79 -11.39 -0.02 7.31
CA ALA A 79 -10.03 -0.55 7.30
C ALA A 79 -9.94 -1.99 6.82
N LEU A 80 -10.90 -2.83 7.20
CA LEU A 80 -10.98 -4.22 6.75
C LEU A 80 -11.15 -4.32 5.23
N PHE A 81 -11.92 -3.42 4.62
CA PHE A 81 -12.25 -3.48 3.20
C PHE A 81 -11.40 -2.57 2.30
N HIS A 82 -10.60 -1.64 2.84
CA HIS A 82 -9.99 -0.57 2.04
C HIS A 82 -9.19 -1.05 0.83
N ASP A 83 -8.45 -2.15 0.97
CA ASP A 83 -7.57 -2.73 -0.06
C ASP A 83 -8.16 -4.04 -0.65
N ILE A 84 -9.47 -4.31 -0.49
CA ILE A 84 -10.09 -5.59 -0.92
C ILE A 84 -9.91 -5.87 -2.41
N SER A 85 -10.02 -4.84 -3.26
CA SER A 85 -9.90 -4.96 -4.72
C SER A 85 -8.49 -4.64 -5.22
N LYS A 86 -7.50 -4.56 -4.32
CA LYS A 86 -6.14 -4.10 -4.65
C LYS A 86 -5.36 -5.01 -5.61
N LEU A 87 -5.73 -6.29 -5.66
CA LEU A 87 -5.03 -7.30 -6.46
C LEU A 87 -5.66 -7.55 -7.83
N GLU A 88 -6.89 -7.08 -8.05
CA GLU A 88 -7.65 -7.32 -9.30
C GLU A 88 -7.95 -6.03 -10.07
N ALA A 89 -7.99 -4.89 -9.40
CA ALA A 89 -8.30 -3.60 -10.00
C ALA A 89 -7.04 -2.78 -10.26
N ASN A 90 -7.08 -1.96 -11.31
CA ASN A 90 -6.01 -0.99 -11.57
C ASN A 90 -5.85 -0.03 -10.38
N GLN A 91 -4.61 0.40 -10.15
CA GLN A 91 -4.26 1.25 -9.01
C GLN A 91 -5.08 2.56 -8.96
N GLU A 92 -5.49 3.11 -10.10
CA GLU A 92 -6.27 4.35 -10.16
C GLU A 92 -7.72 4.18 -9.67
N VAL A 93 -8.29 2.98 -9.76
CA VAL A 93 -9.72 2.71 -9.50
C VAL A 93 -9.96 1.75 -8.33
N HIS A 94 -8.91 1.17 -7.74
CA HIS A 94 -9.05 0.16 -6.68
C HIS A 94 -9.89 0.60 -5.47
N ALA A 95 -9.87 1.89 -5.11
CA ALA A 95 -10.66 2.42 -4.01
C ALA A 95 -12.17 2.44 -4.33
N GLU A 96 -12.52 2.87 -5.55
CA GLU A 96 -13.92 2.89 -6.03
C GLU A 96 -14.47 1.47 -6.17
N GLU A 97 -13.66 0.57 -6.73
CA GLU A 97 -14.04 -0.84 -6.88
C GLU A 97 -14.15 -1.55 -5.53
N GLY A 98 -13.21 -1.29 -4.62
CA GLY A 98 -13.27 -1.78 -3.24
C GLY A 98 -14.54 -1.32 -2.53
N ALA A 99 -14.94 -0.06 -2.71
CA ALA A 99 -16.18 0.47 -2.14
C ALA A 99 -17.43 -0.20 -2.74
N ARG A 100 -17.41 -0.54 -4.04
CA ARG A 100 -18.49 -1.30 -4.70
C ARG A 100 -18.65 -2.68 -4.08
N VAL A 101 -17.56 -3.45 -3.99
CA VAL A 101 -17.55 -4.79 -3.38
C VAL A 101 -17.98 -4.73 -1.91
N THR A 102 -17.50 -3.73 -1.18
CA THR A 102 -17.88 -3.49 0.22
C THR A 102 -19.38 -3.29 0.35
N ARG A 103 -19.97 -2.42 -0.49
CA ARG A 103 -21.41 -2.16 -0.47
C ARG A 103 -22.21 -3.42 -0.74
N GLU A 104 -21.83 -4.18 -1.76
CA GLU A 104 -22.49 -5.43 -2.12
C GLU A 104 -22.46 -6.43 -0.96
N TYR A 105 -21.31 -6.61 -0.30
CA TYR A 105 -21.20 -7.48 0.85
C TYR A 105 -22.06 -7.00 2.03
N LEU A 106 -21.93 -5.74 2.43
CA LEU A 106 -22.62 -5.21 3.60
C LEU A 106 -24.14 -5.19 3.43
N GLN A 107 -24.65 -5.06 2.20
CA GLN A 107 -26.09 -5.17 1.92
C GLN A 107 -26.64 -6.59 2.11
N THR A 108 -25.79 -7.62 2.11
CA THR A 108 -26.20 -8.99 2.45
C THR A 108 -26.25 -9.24 3.96
N CYS A 109 -25.67 -8.36 4.77
CA CYS A 109 -25.68 -8.47 6.21
C CYS A 109 -27.02 -7.98 6.78
N ASP A 110 -27.63 -8.78 7.66
CA ASP A 110 -28.88 -8.40 8.30
C ASP A 110 -28.69 -7.23 9.27
N ASN A 111 -29.67 -6.32 9.33
CA ASN A 111 -29.79 -5.25 10.34
C ASN A 111 -28.72 -4.15 10.35
N LEU A 112 -27.90 -3.99 9.30
CA LEU A 112 -27.02 -2.83 9.18
C LEU A 112 -27.80 -1.58 8.74
N PRO A 113 -27.71 -0.44 9.46
CA PRO A 113 -28.31 0.82 9.02
C PRO A 113 -27.71 1.28 7.69
N GLN A 114 -28.54 1.80 6.78
CA GLN A 114 -28.07 2.30 5.49
C GLN A 114 -27.00 3.41 5.65
N SER A 115 -27.14 4.27 6.67
CA SER A 115 -26.15 5.31 6.97
C SER A 115 -24.77 4.74 7.32
N PHE A 116 -24.73 3.61 8.04
CA PHE A 116 -23.46 2.93 8.37
C PHE A 116 -22.80 2.38 7.11
N ILE A 117 -23.57 1.73 6.23
CA ILE A 117 -23.06 1.20 4.96
C ILE A 117 -22.51 2.35 4.10
N ASP A 118 -23.23 3.47 4.02
CA ASP A 118 -22.81 4.63 3.23
C ASP A 118 -21.53 5.27 3.78
N GLU A 119 -21.40 5.44 5.09
CA GLU A 119 -20.19 5.96 5.75
C GLU A 119 -18.97 5.05 5.53
N VAL A 120 -19.14 3.74 5.64
CA VAL A 120 -18.08 2.76 5.38
C VAL A 120 -17.64 2.82 3.91
N CYS A 121 -18.60 2.78 2.98
CA CYS A 121 -18.29 2.80 1.55
C CYS A 121 -17.62 4.12 1.14
N GLN A 122 -18.02 5.25 1.73
CA GLN A 122 -17.37 6.53 1.50
C GLN A 122 -15.91 6.50 1.96
N SER A 123 -15.67 6.00 3.18
CA SER A 123 -14.31 5.91 3.73
C SER A 123 -13.41 4.99 2.89
N VAL A 124 -13.95 3.87 2.40
CA VAL A 124 -13.25 2.99 1.47
C VAL A 124 -12.98 3.67 0.13
N ALA A 125 -13.94 4.39 -0.46
CA ALA A 125 -13.74 5.08 -1.73
C ALA A 125 -12.71 6.22 -1.62
N GLU A 126 -12.65 6.90 -0.48
CA GLU A 126 -11.78 8.04 -0.24
C GLU A 126 -10.40 7.67 0.35
N HIS A 127 -10.13 6.40 0.66
CA HIS A 127 -8.87 6.04 1.34
C HIS A 127 -7.61 6.34 0.50
N SER A 128 -7.76 6.56 -0.81
CA SER A 128 -6.69 6.97 -1.73
C SER A 128 -6.59 8.49 -1.91
N TYR A 129 -7.41 9.28 -1.21
CA TYR A 129 -7.44 10.73 -1.30
C TYR A 129 -6.08 11.36 -0.99
N GLN A 130 -5.64 12.28 -1.87
CA GLN A 130 -4.32 12.92 -1.80
C GLN A 130 -4.36 14.37 -1.29
N GLY A 131 -5.55 14.98 -1.15
CA GLY A 131 -5.70 16.34 -0.62
C GLY A 131 -5.45 16.43 0.90
N PRO A 132 -5.75 17.60 1.50
CA PRO A 132 -5.64 17.83 2.94
C PRO A 132 -6.56 16.88 3.73
N LEU A 133 -6.00 16.12 4.68
CA LEU A 133 -6.82 15.18 5.47
C LEU A 133 -7.84 15.88 6.38
N SER A 134 -7.70 17.19 6.62
CA SER A 134 -8.72 18.00 7.29
C SER A 134 -10.03 18.13 6.51
N ASP A 135 -10.02 17.80 5.22
CA ASP A 135 -11.18 17.91 4.34
C ASP A 135 -12.02 16.62 4.31
N THR A 136 -11.57 15.55 4.96
CA THR A 136 -12.27 14.26 5.05
C THR A 136 -12.98 14.08 6.39
N SER A 137 -13.82 13.05 6.52
CA SER A 137 -14.41 12.67 7.81
C SER A 137 -13.33 12.17 8.77
N LEU A 138 -13.59 12.17 10.09
CA LEU A 138 -12.65 11.61 11.07
C LEU A 138 -12.42 10.11 10.83
N GLU A 139 -13.43 9.40 10.33
CA GLU A 139 -13.37 7.99 9.98
C GLU A 139 -12.42 7.75 8.79
N THR A 140 -12.60 8.50 7.70
CA THR A 140 -11.71 8.45 6.52
C THR A 140 -10.30 8.89 6.90
N GLN A 141 -10.13 9.97 7.67
CA GLN A 141 -8.83 10.44 8.15
C GLN A 141 -8.13 9.33 8.96
N SER A 142 -8.82 8.71 9.92
CA SER A 142 -8.25 7.64 10.75
C SER A 142 -7.77 6.45 9.92
N LEU A 143 -8.54 6.08 8.89
CA LEU A 143 -8.17 5.03 7.94
C LEU A 143 -6.91 5.39 7.15
N ILE A 144 -6.87 6.57 6.52
CA ILE A 144 -5.73 7.01 5.70
C ILE A 144 -4.46 7.12 6.55
N GLU A 145 -4.55 7.72 7.72
CA GLU A 145 -3.42 7.85 8.64
C GLU A 145 -2.88 6.47 9.05
N ALA A 146 -3.77 5.52 9.34
CA ALA A 146 -3.36 4.16 9.68
C ALA A 146 -2.65 3.41 8.53
N ASP A 147 -3.17 3.50 7.29
CA ASP A 147 -2.54 2.90 6.10
C ASP A 147 -1.14 3.48 5.84
N ILE A 148 -1.00 4.80 5.96
CA ILE A 148 0.30 5.47 5.85
C ILE A 148 1.27 4.97 6.92
N LEU A 149 0.80 4.88 8.17
CA LEU A 149 1.64 4.51 9.31
C LEU A 149 2.12 3.06 9.27
N ASP A 150 1.32 2.12 8.73
CA ASP A 150 1.71 0.71 8.63
C ASP A 150 3.00 0.49 7.82
N LYS A 151 3.22 1.35 6.82
CA LYS A 151 4.33 1.24 5.85
C LYS A 151 5.63 1.89 6.36
N ILE A 152 5.66 2.39 7.61
CA ILE A 152 6.84 2.98 8.24
C ILE A 152 7.17 2.29 9.57
N GLY A 153 8.30 2.65 10.19
CA GLY A 153 8.72 2.00 11.43
C GLY A 153 9.38 0.65 11.19
N ALA A 154 9.37 -0.20 12.23
CA ALA A 154 9.99 -1.52 12.18
C ALA A 154 9.41 -2.41 11.05
N ASN A 155 8.10 -2.36 10.82
CA ASN A 155 7.47 -3.10 9.72
C ASN A 155 7.98 -2.62 8.36
N GLY A 156 7.95 -1.29 8.11
CA GLY A 156 8.52 -0.68 6.91
C GLY A 156 10.00 -1.04 6.70
N THR A 157 10.79 -1.11 7.78
CA THR A 157 12.18 -1.59 7.77
C THR A 157 12.28 -3.05 7.33
N VAL A 158 11.51 -3.97 7.90
CA VAL A 158 11.53 -5.39 7.46
C VAL A 158 11.18 -5.49 5.98
N LEU A 159 10.15 -4.77 5.56
CA LEU A 159 9.66 -4.78 4.20
C LEU A 159 10.68 -4.26 3.17
N ILE A 160 11.42 -3.19 3.50
CA ILE A 160 12.47 -2.70 2.60
C ILE A 160 13.65 -3.68 2.51
N LEU A 161 13.97 -4.39 3.59
CA LEU A 161 15.02 -5.42 3.57
C LEU A 161 14.60 -6.67 2.78
N LEU A 162 13.32 -7.06 2.83
CA LEU A 162 12.80 -8.12 1.95
C LEU A 162 12.90 -7.70 0.47
N ARG A 163 12.57 -6.44 0.17
CA ARG A 163 12.75 -5.87 -1.18
C ARG A 163 14.21 -5.90 -1.61
N MET A 164 15.16 -5.62 -0.73
CA MET A 164 16.60 -5.72 -1.04
C MET A 164 16.99 -7.12 -1.50
N GLY A 165 16.54 -8.15 -0.79
CA GLY A 165 16.82 -9.54 -1.16
C GLY A 165 16.29 -9.89 -2.55
N TYR A 166 15.08 -9.42 -2.87
CA TYR A 166 14.51 -9.55 -4.21
C TYR A 166 15.33 -8.82 -5.28
N GLU A 167 15.74 -7.59 -5.00
CA GLU A 167 16.59 -6.78 -5.89
C GLU A 167 18.03 -7.29 -5.98
N SER A 168 18.35 -8.43 -5.36
CA SER A 168 19.70 -9.01 -5.29
C SER A 168 20.75 -8.03 -4.74
N ARG A 169 20.32 -7.10 -3.88
CA ARG A 169 21.20 -6.20 -3.14
C ARG A 169 21.89 -6.98 -2.03
N THR A 170 23.07 -6.52 -1.65
CA THR A 170 23.81 -7.15 -0.55
C THR A 170 23.45 -6.47 0.77
N HIS A 171 23.79 -7.14 1.88
CA HIS A 171 23.52 -6.59 3.20
C HIS A 171 24.13 -5.19 3.39
N THR A 172 25.26 -4.83 2.74
CA THR A 172 25.91 -3.51 2.87
C THR A 172 25.05 -2.33 2.41
N ASP A 173 24.02 -2.56 1.60
CA ASP A 173 23.10 -1.51 1.16
C ASP A 173 21.98 -1.23 2.18
N ALA A 174 21.93 -1.99 3.29
CA ALA A 174 20.81 -1.95 4.23
C ALA A 174 20.63 -0.59 4.89
N ALA A 175 21.71 0.10 5.26
CA ALA A 175 21.61 1.43 5.88
C ALA A 175 20.98 2.46 4.92
N GLU A 176 21.39 2.45 3.64
CA GLU A 176 20.79 3.31 2.59
C GLU A 176 19.30 2.98 2.41
N MET A 177 18.96 1.71 2.31
CA MET A 177 17.59 1.27 2.07
C MET A 177 16.69 1.58 3.27
N VAL A 178 17.20 1.44 4.50
CA VAL A 178 16.50 1.85 5.73
C VAL A 178 16.32 3.37 5.79
N ASP A 179 17.26 4.16 5.26
CA ASP A 179 17.09 5.62 5.19
C ASP A 179 15.92 6.04 4.29
N ARG A 180 15.60 5.25 3.25
CA ARG A 180 14.37 5.46 2.46
C ARG A 180 13.09 5.30 3.29
N VAL A 181 13.09 4.42 4.29
CA VAL A 181 11.97 4.27 5.23
C VAL A 181 11.89 5.48 6.18
N LEU A 182 13.04 6.04 6.58
CA LEU A 182 13.07 7.30 7.34
C LEU A 182 12.48 8.44 6.53
N GLU A 183 12.86 8.57 5.26
CA GLU A 183 12.33 9.62 4.38
C GLU A 183 10.83 9.46 4.16
N ARG A 184 10.38 8.24 3.85
CA ARG A 184 8.94 7.93 3.79
C ARG A 184 8.21 8.31 5.08
N GLY A 185 8.83 8.04 6.23
CA GLY A 185 8.27 8.39 7.52
C GLY A 185 8.25 9.89 7.82
N ARG A 186 9.17 10.69 7.26
CA ARG A 186 9.10 12.16 7.33
C ARG A 186 7.89 12.67 6.54
N ASN A 187 7.71 12.19 5.31
CA ASN A 187 6.53 12.52 4.49
C ASN A 187 5.23 12.08 5.16
N ALA A 188 5.22 10.88 5.76
CA ALA A 188 4.08 10.42 6.55
C ALA A 188 3.78 11.37 7.71
N LYS A 189 4.82 11.81 8.45
CA LYS A 189 4.66 12.76 9.56
C LYS A 189 4.08 14.10 9.10
N GLU A 190 4.46 14.59 7.92
CA GLU A 190 3.93 15.83 7.35
C GLU A 190 2.48 15.69 6.86
N ARG A 191 2.07 14.47 6.49
CA ARG A 191 0.73 14.19 5.96
C ARG A 191 -0.32 13.91 7.03
N VAL A 192 0.05 13.26 8.14
CA VAL A 192 -0.89 12.99 9.23
C VAL A 192 -1.29 14.28 9.95
N VAL A 193 -2.53 14.34 10.45
CA VAL A 193 -3.11 15.53 11.09
C VAL A 193 -3.47 15.27 12.55
N SER A 194 -3.84 14.02 12.92
CA SER A 194 -4.22 13.72 14.30
C SER A 194 -3.03 13.65 15.25
N ASP A 195 -3.25 14.08 16.50
CA ASP A 195 -2.25 14.03 17.57
C ASP A 195 -1.81 12.58 17.85
N THR A 196 -2.75 11.63 17.74
CA THR A 196 -2.46 10.20 17.90
C THR A 196 -1.59 9.67 16.75
N ALA A 197 -1.90 9.98 15.50
CA ALA A 197 -1.10 9.54 14.36
C ALA A 197 0.31 10.16 14.39
N GLU A 198 0.44 11.44 14.72
CA GLU A 198 1.76 12.10 14.87
C GLU A 198 2.60 11.40 15.94
N SER A 199 1.99 11.07 17.08
CA SER A 199 2.64 10.35 18.17
C SER A 199 3.13 8.96 17.75
N ILE A 200 2.33 8.22 16.98
CA ILE A 200 2.70 6.90 16.44
C ILE A 200 3.84 7.06 15.42
N ALA A 201 3.75 8.01 14.49
CA ALA A 201 4.78 8.29 13.51
C ALA A 201 6.13 8.57 14.18
N TYR A 202 6.13 9.45 15.19
CA TYR A 202 7.33 9.81 15.93
C TYR A 202 8.01 8.60 16.61
N GLN A 203 7.22 7.74 17.26
CA GLN A 203 7.74 6.52 17.89
C GLN A 203 8.31 5.54 16.85
N ARG A 204 7.61 5.35 15.72
CA ARG A 204 8.05 4.47 14.63
C ARG A 204 9.35 4.98 14.02
N LEU A 205 9.45 6.27 13.71
CA LEU A 205 10.65 6.90 13.15
C LEU A 205 11.88 6.77 14.05
N LYS A 206 11.73 6.89 15.37
CA LYS A 206 12.83 6.65 16.30
C LYS A 206 13.42 5.25 16.17
N ARG A 207 12.57 4.24 16.01
CA ARG A 207 13.02 2.84 15.85
C ARG A 207 13.81 2.66 14.56
N VAL A 208 13.32 3.21 13.45
CA VAL A 208 14.04 3.15 12.15
C VAL A 208 15.39 3.84 12.26
N LYS A 209 15.44 5.02 12.89
CA LYS A 209 16.68 5.78 13.09
C LYS A 209 17.71 4.96 13.85
N TRP A 210 17.34 4.39 14.99
CA TRP A 210 18.25 3.57 15.78
C TRP A 210 18.70 2.32 15.04
N PHE A 211 17.80 1.66 14.30
CA PHE A 211 18.17 0.50 13.51
C PHE A 211 19.22 0.85 12.44
N ARG A 212 19.06 1.98 11.74
CA ARG A 212 20.06 2.48 10.79
C ARG A 212 21.41 2.76 11.47
N GLU A 213 21.40 3.43 12.62
CA GLU A 213 22.62 3.73 13.39
C GLU A 213 23.32 2.46 13.87
N TRP A 214 22.58 1.41 14.25
CA TRP A 214 23.16 0.12 14.62
C TRP A 214 23.83 -0.56 13.43
N LEU A 215 23.16 -0.60 12.27
CA LEU A 215 23.74 -1.13 11.03
C LEU A 215 25.08 -0.45 10.69
N GLU A 216 25.12 0.88 10.71
CA GLU A 216 26.33 1.67 10.45
C GLU A 216 27.45 1.41 11.47
N SER A 217 27.08 1.16 12.74
CA SER A 217 28.05 0.92 13.82
C SER A 217 28.61 -0.50 13.86
N GLU A 218 27.82 -1.48 13.41
CA GLU A 218 28.18 -2.91 13.47
C GLU A 218 28.87 -3.39 12.18
N VAL A 219 28.57 -2.77 11.03
CA VAL A 219 29.09 -3.17 9.73
C VAL A 219 30.03 -2.09 9.17
N PRO A 220 31.37 -2.28 9.24
CA PRO A 220 32.32 -1.26 8.82
C PRO A 220 32.13 -0.76 7.38
N ALA A 221 31.73 -1.65 6.46
CA ALA A 221 31.48 -1.32 5.06
C ALA A 221 30.25 -0.39 4.84
N MET A 222 29.39 -0.23 5.84
CA MET A 222 28.24 0.70 5.80
C MET A 222 28.57 2.08 6.35
N SER A 223 29.69 2.25 7.06
CA SER A 223 30.12 3.57 7.51
C SER A 223 30.55 4.39 6.29
N MET A 224 29.97 5.59 6.13
CA MET A 224 30.29 6.49 5.02
C MET A 224 31.82 6.70 4.95
N GLY A 225 32.47 6.13 3.91
CA GLY A 225 33.90 6.28 3.65
C GLY A 225 34.75 5.00 3.66
N ALA A 226 34.19 3.83 3.97
CA ALA A 226 34.95 2.58 3.97
C ALA A 226 34.95 1.88 2.59
N ASN A 227 35.85 2.28 1.69
CA ASN A 227 36.24 1.41 0.57
C ASN A 227 37.05 0.24 1.13
N VAL A 228 36.37 -0.85 1.48
CA VAL A 228 37.05 -2.11 1.83
C VAL A 228 37.45 -2.79 0.52
N GLU A 229 38.70 -2.56 0.10
CA GLU A 229 39.27 -3.22 -1.07
C GLU A 229 39.52 -4.70 -0.73
N PHE A 230 38.68 -5.59 -1.25
CA PHE A 230 38.89 -7.02 -1.12
C PHE A 230 39.82 -7.49 -2.25
N THR A 231 41.07 -7.81 -1.92
CA THR A 231 41.95 -8.55 -2.83
C THR A 231 41.65 -10.05 -2.67
N PRO A 232 40.96 -10.71 -3.62
CA PRO A 232 40.75 -12.15 -3.54
C PRO A 232 42.10 -12.88 -3.55
N ASP A 233 42.24 -13.88 -2.69
CA ASP A 233 43.39 -14.78 -2.68
C ASP A 233 43.33 -15.63 -3.97
N PRO A 234 44.29 -15.45 -4.91
CA PRO A 234 44.28 -16.15 -6.19
C PRO A 234 44.47 -17.66 -6.04
N THR A 235 44.78 -18.15 -4.83
CA THR A 235 44.99 -19.57 -4.54
C THR A 235 43.74 -20.29 -4.00
N LYS A 236 42.63 -19.59 -3.77
CA LYS A 236 41.37 -20.13 -3.23
C LYS A 236 40.18 -20.05 -4.19
N ALA A 237 40.41 -19.92 -5.49
CA ALA A 237 39.36 -20.04 -6.49
C ALA A 237 38.92 -21.52 -6.60
N ASP A 238 38.08 -21.95 -5.65
CA ASP A 238 37.53 -23.30 -5.65
C ASP A 238 36.40 -23.44 -6.68
N ALA A 239 36.58 -24.45 -7.51
CA ALA A 239 35.71 -24.90 -8.56
C ALA A 239 34.47 -25.62 -8.00
N HIS A 240 33.34 -24.93 -7.87
CA HIS A 240 31.94 -25.45 -7.92
C HIS A 240 31.03 -24.21 -7.81
N THR A 241 30.20 -23.83 -8.78
CA THR A 241 29.05 -24.59 -9.27
C THR A 241 28.63 -24.00 -10.62
N THR A 242 28.51 -24.84 -11.64
CA THR A 242 27.83 -24.53 -12.90
C THR A 242 26.32 -24.70 -12.70
N HIS A 243 25.58 -23.59 -12.72
CA HIS A 243 24.21 -23.49 -13.24
C HIS A 243 24.12 -22.05 -13.78
N GLY A 244 24.28 -21.87 -15.09
CA GLY A 244 23.22 -22.07 -16.07
C GLY A 244 22.79 -20.68 -16.49
N ASP A 245 23.09 -20.33 -17.74
CA ASP A 245 22.99 -19.01 -18.37
C ASP A 245 21.85 -18.12 -17.83
N ILE A 246 22.22 -17.03 -17.15
CA ILE A 246 21.36 -15.86 -17.01
C ILE A 246 21.83 -14.90 -18.10
N ASP A 247 21.00 -14.79 -19.14
CA ASP A 247 21.21 -13.95 -20.31
C ASP A 247 21.66 -12.53 -19.95
N SER A 248 22.70 -12.09 -20.65
CA SER A 248 23.44 -10.84 -20.46
C SER A 248 22.78 -9.62 -21.10
N ASP A 249 21.45 -9.60 -21.27
CA ASP A 249 20.72 -8.45 -21.83
C ASP A 249 19.84 -7.79 -20.75
N ILE A 250 20.49 -7.28 -19.70
CA ILE A 250 19.86 -6.40 -18.71
C ILE A 250 20.28 -4.96 -19.06
N SER A 251 19.53 -4.33 -19.95
CA SER A 251 19.46 -2.86 -19.96
C SER A 251 18.53 -2.44 -18.82
N VAL A 252 19.12 -1.81 -17.81
CA VAL A 252 18.43 -1.31 -16.63
C VAL A 252 17.59 -0.11 -17.02
N ALA A 253 16.27 -0.27 -17.08
CA ALA A 253 15.35 0.85 -16.99
C ALA A 253 15.30 1.28 -15.51
N THR A 254 16.04 2.33 -15.19
CA THR A 254 15.91 3.06 -13.93
C THR A 254 14.54 3.75 -13.92
N GLY A 255 13.53 3.09 -13.37
CA GLY A 255 12.27 3.71 -13.00
C GLY A 255 12.48 4.58 -11.77
N THR A 256 12.72 5.87 -11.99
CA THR A 256 12.58 6.92 -10.99
C THR A 256 11.09 7.15 -10.75
N ASP A 257 10.58 6.77 -9.58
CA ASP A 257 9.29 7.27 -9.11
C ASP A 257 9.47 8.76 -8.77
N THR A 258 9.13 9.61 -9.74
CA THR A 258 8.91 11.04 -9.52
C THR A 258 7.43 11.33 -9.64
N ASP A 259 6.89 11.76 -8.51
CA ASP A 259 5.97 12.88 -8.35
C ASP A 259 5.28 13.40 -9.62
N SER A 260 3.96 13.28 -9.59
CA SER A 260 3.01 13.84 -10.54
C SER A 260 3.19 15.35 -10.72
N THR A 261 3.49 15.82 -11.93
CA THR A 261 2.96 17.10 -12.46
C THR A 261 3.00 17.15 -13.99
N ASP A 262 1.87 17.61 -14.54
CA ASP A 262 1.70 18.41 -15.75
C ASP A 262 1.96 17.85 -17.17
N THR A 263 0.81 17.66 -17.84
CA THR A 263 0.39 18.25 -19.12
C THR A 263 1.08 17.94 -20.45
N ASN A 264 0.18 17.86 -21.44
CA ASN A 264 0.30 18.10 -22.88
C ASN A 264 0.35 16.84 -23.75
N GLU A 265 -0.63 16.66 -24.64
CA GLU A 265 -0.62 17.34 -25.96
C GLU A 265 0.75 17.15 -26.62
N ASP A 266 0.87 16.19 -27.52
CA ASP A 266 0.71 16.52 -28.93
C ASP A 266 0.84 15.29 -29.83
N THR A 267 -0.04 15.30 -30.82
CA THR A 267 0.15 14.89 -32.22
C THR A 267 1.44 14.13 -32.56
N ASP A 268 1.29 12.97 -33.22
CA ASP A 268 2.01 12.83 -34.48
C ASP A 268 1.18 12.18 -35.58
N THR A 269 1.43 12.75 -36.73
CA THR A 269 0.80 12.71 -38.03
C THR A 269 1.00 11.38 -38.76
N ASN A 270 0.00 10.95 -39.52
CA ASN A 270 0.21 10.09 -40.69
C ASN A 270 -0.62 10.67 -41.85
N PRO A 271 -0.01 11.04 -42.99
CA PRO A 271 -0.68 11.78 -44.04
C PRO A 271 -1.48 10.88 -45.00
N ASP A 272 -2.50 11.49 -45.58
CA ASP A 272 -3.25 11.10 -46.79
C ASP A 272 -4.00 9.76 -46.74
N THR A 273 -5.34 9.78 -46.78
CA THR A 273 -6.06 10.09 -48.02
C THR A 273 -7.50 10.58 -47.78
N ASN A 274 -7.79 11.72 -48.40
CA ASN A 274 -9.08 12.22 -48.91
C ASN A 274 -10.28 11.26 -48.89
N ASN A 275 -11.44 11.68 -48.34
CA ASN A 275 -12.62 12.09 -49.14
C ASN A 275 -13.81 12.60 -48.29
N THR A 276 -14.17 13.88 -48.50
CA THR A 276 -15.51 14.53 -48.48
C THR A 276 -16.66 14.01 -47.56
N ASN A 277 -16.92 14.74 -46.46
CA ASN A 277 -18.11 15.56 -46.09
C ASN A 277 -19.55 15.22 -46.59
N PRO A 278 -20.64 15.76 -45.96
CA PRO A 278 -21.49 15.09 -44.95
C PRO A 278 -23.00 15.10 -45.31
N VAL A 279 -23.85 14.31 -44.65
CA VAL A 279 -25.29 14.64 -44.55
C VAL A 279 -25.92 14.06 -43.28
N ASP A 280 -26.55 14.96 -42.51
CA ASP A 280 -27.68 14.70 -41.63
C ASP A 280 -28.75 13.81 -42.27
N THR A 281 -29.47 13.01 -41.47
CA THR A 281 -30.95 13.09 -41.32
C THR A 281 -31.49 11.96 -40.43
N HIS A 282 -32.15 12.36 -39.35
CA HIS A 282 -33.48 11.93 -38.89
C HIS A 282 -34.01 10.48 -39.08
N ILE A 283 -34.45 9.92 -37.94
CA ILE A 283 -35.79 9.35 -37.62
C ILE A 283 -36.29 8.17 -38.49
N SER A 284 -36.51 6.99 -37.89
CA SER A 284 -37.79 6.44 -37.38
C SER A 284 -37.79 4.91 -37.31
N ASP A 285 -38.63 4.43 -36.40
CA ASP A 285 -39.00 3.06 -36.04
C ASP A 285 -39.18 2.05 -37.19
N GLY A 286 -38.94 0.79 -36.81
CA GLY A 286 -39.30 -0.44 -37.54
C GLY A 286 -38.79 -1.68 -36.82
#